data_AF-A0A132A887-F1
#
_entry.id   AF-A0A132A887-F1
#
_cell.length_a   1.000
_cell.length_b   1.000
_cell.length_c   1.000
_cell.angle_alpha   90.00
_cell.angle_beta   90.00
_cell.angle_gamma   90.00
#
_symmetry.space_group_name_H-M   'P 1'
#
loop_
_entity.id
_entity.type
_entity.pdbx_description
1 polymer ?
#
loop_
_entity_poly.entity_id
_entity_poly.type
_entity_poly.pdbx_seq_one_letter_code
_entity_poly.pdbx_strand_id
1 'polypeptide(L)'
;MLTCQAEAQEVTIARAIEMKHKASLISSLANHTLVLFKSATEAIRTLKNKAYQKWLVYLQLKASVYESYAFCYLGESLLEEEKCGEAIRALEESSKHFNKATKLCREYSSIKDHRSGLNAKIDEHQFFRNIRPLVTRIKEKCERENGFIFHQKVVDDCPMLESKATHGLVAPEEFPLPPLHKLWTSDAYFAFDIKVDQTKVSKEKEPQIEEIKEKPIGNSGDQKNLSGCTIN
;
A
#
# COMPACT_ATOMS: atom_id res chain seq x y z
N MET A 1 -1.92 12.87 -0.04
CA MET A 1 -1.86 12.51 -1.47
C MET A 1 -1.03 11.24 -1.71
N LEU A 2 0.20 11.14 -1.18
CA LEU A 2 1.08 9.95 -1.35
C LEU A 2 0.45 8.61 -0.96
N THR A 3 -0.27 8.55 0.17
CA THR A 3 -0.92 7.31 0.64
C THR A 3 -2.04 6.87 -0.30
N CYS A 4 -2.91 7.78 -0.73
CA CYS A 4 -3.99 7.49 -1.67
C CYS A 4 -3.45 6.96 -3.00
N GLN A 5 -2.37 7.57 -3.51
CA GLN A 5 -1.72 7.14 -4.73
C GLN A 5 -1.09 5.75 -4.57
N ALA A 6 -0.41 5.49 -3.44
CA ALA A 6 0.17 4.19 -3.14
C ALA A 6 -0.91 3.09 -3.05
N GLU A 7 -2.01 3.37 -2.34
CA GLU A 7 -3.14 2.46 -2.16
C GLU A 7 -3.86 2.16 -3.48
N ALA A 8 -4.03 3.15 -4.36
CA ALA A 8 -4.55 2.94 -5.71
C ALA A 8 -3.57 2.14 -6.60
N GLN A 9 -2.26 2.35 -6.41
CA GLN A 9 -1.23 1.59 -7.13
C GLN A 9 -1.25 0.09 -6.76
N GLU A 10 -1.64 -0.26 -5.52
CA GLU A 10 -1.83 -1.65 -5.09
C GLU A 10 -2.85 -2.39 -5.95
N VAL A 11 -3.99 -1.74 -6.25
CA VAL A 11 -5.04 -2.30 -7.11
C VAL A 11 -4.50 -2.53 -8.52
N THR A 12 -3.69 -1.59 -9.01
CA THR A 12 -3.06 -1.72 -10.33
C THR A 12 -2.07 -2.88 -10.39
N ILE A 13 -1.28 -3.09 -9.33
CA ILE A 13 -0.38 -4.26 -9.21
C ILE A 13 -1.19 -5.55 -9.18
N ALA A 14 -2.23 -5.62 -8.34
CA ALA A 14 -3.08 -6.80 -8.23
C ALA A 14 -3.70 -7.17 -9.58
N ARG A 15 -4.18 -6.16 -10.34
CA ARG A 15 -4.70 -6.36 -11.69
C ARG A 15 -3.61 -6.79 -12.68
N ALA A 16 -2.40 -6.23 -12.57
CA ALA A 16 -1.31 -6.60 -13.46
C ALA A 16 -0.87 -8.06 -13.28
N ILE A 17 -0.90 -8.55 -12.03
CA ILE A 17 -0.67 -9.97 -11.69
C ILE A 17 -1.79 -10.83 -12.28
N GLU A 18 -3.05 -10.43 -12.09
CA GLU A 18 -4.21 -11.16 -12.61
C GLU A 18 -4.19 -11.27 -14.15
N MET A 19 -3.80 -10.20 -14.83
CA MET A 19 -3.66 -10.14 -16.28
C MET A 19 -2.37 -10.78 -16.80
N LYS A 20 -1.54 -11.37 -15.93
CA LYS A 20 -0.26 -12.03 -16.27
C LYS A 20 0.67 -11.13 -17.08
N HIS A 21 0.78 -9.85 -16.70
CA HIS A 21 1.79 -8.97 -17.27
C HIS A 21 3.21 -9.45 -16.94
N LYS A 22 4.20 -8.93 -17.70
CA LYS A 22 5.61 -9.29 -17.52
C LYS A 22 6.08 -9.05 -16.09
N ALA A 23 6.90 -9.97 -15.55
CA ALA A 23 7.43 -9.89 -14.20
C ALA A 23 8.22 -8.58 -13.96
N SER A 24 9.00 -8.12 -14.95
CA SER A 24 9.71 -6.84 -14.90
C SER A 24 8.79 -5.63 -14.69
N LEU A 25 7.61 -5.61 -15.31
CA LEU A 25 6.63 -4.54 -15.11
C LEU A 25 6.05 -4.58 -13.69
N ILE A 26 5.68 -5.76 -13.21
CA ILE A 26 5.12 -5.94 -11.87
C ILE A 26 6.14 -5.55 -10.80
N SER A 27 7.41 -5.97 -10.97
CA SER A 27 8.53 -5.56 -10.12
C SER A 27 8.69 -4.05 -10.06
N SER A 28 8.68 -3.39 -11.24
CA SER A 28 8.78 -1.93 -11.33
C SER A 28 7.61 -1.20 -10.66
N LEU A 29 6.37 -1.68 -10.84
CA LEU A 29 5.20 -1.11 -10.19
C LEU A 29 5.26 -1.27 -8.67
N ALA A 30 5.69 -2.43 -8.18
CA ALA A 30 5.89 -2.69 -6.76
C ALA A 30 7.00 -1.80 -6.17
N ASN A 31 8.10 -1.58 -6.88
CA ASN A 31 9.16 -0.66 -6.46
C ASN A 31 8.66 0.79 -6.40
N HIS A 32 7.88 1.25 -7.39
CA HIS A 32 7.27 2.59 -7.34
C HIS A 32 6.35 2.73 -6.11
N THR A 33 5.53 1.72 -5.83
CA THR A 33 4.63 1.69 -4.67
C THR A 33 5.40 1.72 -3.34
N LEU A 34 6.50 0.96 -3.26
CA LEU A 34 7.45 1.00 -2.15
C LEU A 34 7.98 2.42 -1.92
N VAL A 35 8.40 3.11 -2.98
CA VAL A 35 8.91 4.49 -2.90
C VAL A 35 7.84 5.42 -2.35
N LEU A 36 6.59 5.34 -2.85
CA LEU A 36 5.48 6.15 -2.33
C LEU A 36 5.23 5.91 -0.83
N PHE A 37 5.23 4.65 -0.38
CA PHE A 37 5.08 4.33 1.04
C PHE A 37 6.27 4.79 1.89
N LYS A 38 7.51 4.69 1.37
CA LYS A 38 8.71 5.23 2.04
C LYS A 38 8.65 6.75 2.18
N SER A 39 8.26 7.46 1.12
CA SER A 39 8.08 8.92 1.15
C SER A 39 6.97 9.34 2.11
N ALA A 40 5.84 8.62 2.14
CA ALA A 40 4.77 8.87 3.10
C ALA A 40 5.23 8.60 4.55
N THR A 41 5.99 7.52 4.77
CA THR A 41 6.58 7.20 6.08
C THR A 41 7.46 8.34 6.59
N GLU A 42 8.32 8.89 5.73
CA GLU A 42 9.21 9.98 6.11
C GLU A 42 8.44 11.26 6.45
N ALA A 43 7.43 11.61 5.64
CA ALA A 43 6.57 12.77 5.89
C ALA A 43 5.83 12.69 7.25
N ILE A 44 5.43 11.49 7.68
CA ILE A 44 4.81 11.30 9.00
C ILE A 44 5.86 11.33 10.11
N ARG A 45 7.02 10.71 9.88
CA ARG A 45 8.12 10.65 10.86
C ARG A 45 8.57 12.04 11.29
N THR A 46 8.60 13.01 10.37
CA THR A 46 8.96 14.40 10.67
C THR A 46 8.01 15.10 11.63
N LEU A 47 6.75 14.65 11.75
CA LEU A 47 5.76 15.24 12.66
C LEU A 47 6.00 14.90 14.13
N LYS A 48 6.83 13.88 14.43
CA LYS A 48 7.22 13.45 15.80
C LYS A 48 6.06 13.32 16.79
N ASN A 49 4.87 12.96 16.30
CA ASN A 49 3.66 12.86 17.11
C ASN A 49 3.27 11.39 17.33
N LYS A 50 3.17 10.99 18.60
CA LYS A 50 2.79 9.63 19.01
C LYS A 50 1.41 9.21 18.50
N ALA A 51 0.51 10.16 18.23
CA ALA A 51 -0.80 9.87 17.66
C ALA A 51 -0.72 9.19 16.29
N TYR A 52 0.37 9.40 15.54
CA TYR A 52 0.56 8.79 14.22
C TYR A 52 1.36 7.49 14.27
N GLN A 53 1.73 6.97 15.45
CA GLN A 53 2.59 5.78 15.54
C GLN A 53 1.97 4.57 14.84
N LYS A 54 0.67 4.32 15.04
CA LYS A 54 -0.03 3.21 14.38
C LYS A 54 -0.02 3.36 12.86
N TRP A 55 -0.24 4.56 12.36
CA TRP A 55 -0.18 4.87 10.93
C TRP A 55 1.24 4.72 10.37
N LEU A 56 2.26 5.17 11.12
CA LEU A 56 3.66 5.02 10.74
C LEU A 56 4.05 3.55 10.58
N VAL A 57 3.66 2.68 11.52
CA VAL A 57 3.92 1.24 11.44
C VAL A 57 3.16 0.61 10.27
N TYR A 58 1.92 1.04 10.00
CA TYR A 58 1.18 0.62 8.81
C TYR A 58 1.90 0.94 7.50
N LEU A 59 2.42 2.17 7.35
CA LEU A 59 3.13 2.56 6.12
C LEU A 59 4.46 1.80 5.98
N GLN A 60 5.18 1.57 7.08
CA GLN A 60 6.40 0.75 7.07
C GLN A 60 6.12 -0.71 6.71
N LEU A 61 5.02 -1.27 7.23
CA LEU A 61 4.54 -2.60 6.90
C LEU A 61 4.27 -2.71 5.41
N LYS A 62 3.47 -1.80 4.86
CA LYS A 62 3.14 -1.74 3.43
C LYS A 62 4.40 -1.58 2.57
N ALA A 63 5.32 -0.70 2.95
CA ALA A 63 6.62 -0.59 2.29
C ALA A 63 7.36 -1.93 2.27
N SER A 64 7.53 -2.60 3.41
CA SER A 64 8.23 -3.91 3.43
C SER A 64 7.51 -5.02 2.66
N VAL A 65 6.18 -4.98 2.57
CA VAL A 65 5.40 -5.87 1.70
C VAL A 65 5.73 -5.63 0.22
N TYR A 66 5.66 -4.39 -0.24
CA TYR A 66 5.92 -4.07 -1.65
C TYR A 66 7.39 -4.20 -2.04
N GLU A 67 8.30 -4.04 -1.08
CA GLU A 67 9.72 -4.37 -1.24
C GLU A 67 9.92 -5.88 -1.47
N SER A 68 9.20 -6.73 -0.72
CA SER A 68 9.18 -8.17 -0.96
C SER A 68 8.64 -8.52 -2.35
N TYR A 69 7.52 -7.91 -2.76
CA TYR A 69 6.94 -8.11 -4.10
C TYR A 69 7.88 -7.68 -5.22
N ALA A 70 8.52 -6.52 -5.08
CA ALA A 70 9.43 -6.00 -6.09
C ALA A 70 10.59 -6.97 -6.35
N PHE A 71 11.23 -7.47 -5.28
CA PHE A 71 12.30 -8.47 -5.41
C PHE A 71 11.82 -9.83 -5.87
N CYS A 72 10.60 -10.25 -5.50
CA CYS A 72 10.03 -11.52 -5.94
C CYS A 72 9.86 -11.55 -7.46
N TYR A 73 9.23 -10.52 -8.02
CA TYR A 73 9.05 -10.40 -9.46
C TYR A 73 10.32 -10.01 -10.21
N LEU A 74 11.30 -9.37 -9.55
CA LEU A 74 12.64 -9.21 -10.12
C LEU A 74 13.32 -10.58 -10.28
N GLY A 75 13.23 -11.45 -9.28
CA GLY A 75 13.76 -12.82 -9.38
C GLY A 75 13.13 -13.61 -10.52
N GLU A 76 11.80 -13.51 -10.71
CA GLU A 76 11.12 -14.13 -11.84
C GLU A 76 11.58 -13.55 -13.20
N SER A 77 11.76 -12.24 -13.30
CA SER A 77 12.29 -11.59 -14.52
C SER A 77 13.73 -12.01 -14.82
N LEU A 78 14.60 -12.08 -13.81
CA LEU A 78 16.00 -12.51 -13.98
C LEU A 78 16.09 -13.97 -14.39
N LEU A 79 15.17 -14.81 -13.92
CA LEU A 79 15.08 -16.20 -14.37
C LEU A 79 14.70 -16.28 -15.86
N GLU A 80 13.77 -15.43 -16.33
CA GLU A 80 13.43 -15.33 -17.76
C GLU A 80 14.61 -14.87 -18.62
N GLU A 81 15.56 -14.13 -18.04
CA GLU A 81 16.81 -13.70 -18.67
C GLU A 81 17.97 -14.71 -18.49
N GLU A 82 17.68 -15.91 -17.98
CA GLU A 82 18.66 -16.96 -17.68
C GLU A 82 19.73 -16.56 -16.64
N LYS A 83 19.51 -15.49 -15.86
CA LYS A 83 20.38 -15.03 -14.77
C LYS A 83 19.98 -15.65 -13.43
N CYS A 84 19.99 -16.97 -13.38
CA CYS A 84 19.49 -17.74 -12.25
C CYS A 84 20.22 -17.48 -10.92
N GLY A 85 21.53 -17.21 -10.95
CA GLY A 85 22.30 -16.86 -9.74
C GLY A 85 21.84 -15.55 -9.11
N GLU A 86 21.55 -14.53 -9.93
CA GLU A 86 21.00 -13.24 -9.49
C GLU A 86 19.54 -13.38 -9.02
N ALA A 87 18.75 -14.21 -9.72
CA ALA A 87 17.36 -14.50 -9.37
C ALA A 87 17.24 -15.09 -7.95
N ILE A 88 18.08 -16.07 -7.61
CA ILE A 88 18.11 -16.66 -6.26
C ILE A 88 18.41 -15.59 -5.22
N ARG A 89 19.42 -14.75 -5.47
CA ARG A 89 19.81 -13.68 -4.54
C ARG A 89 18.69 -12.64 -4.34
N ALA A 90 17.96 -12.28 -5.39
CA ALA A 90 16.79 -11.41 -5.30
C ALA A 90 15.69 -12.02 -4.42
N LEU A 91 15.42 -13.32 -4.58
CA LEU A 91 14.38 -14.03 -3.82
C LEU A 91 14.74 -14.22 -2.33
N GLU A 92 16.03 -14.30 -2.01
CA GLU A 92 16.52 -14.23 -0.63
C GLU A 92 16.24 -12.86 0.00
N GLU A 93 16.48 -11.77 -0.74
CA GLU A 93 16.16 -10.42 -0.26
C GLU A 93 14.65 -10.26 -0.09
N SER A 94 13.85 -10.75 -1.03
CA SER A 94 12.38 -10.80 -0.93
C SER A 94 11.92 -11.49 0.37
N SER A 95 12.49 -12.66 0.67
CA SER A 95 12.19 -13.42 1.90
C SER A 95 12.54 -12.63 3.17
N LYS A 96 13.67 -11.91 3.17
CA LYS A 96 14.10 -11.04 4.28
C LYS A 96 13.12 -9.88 4.49
N HIS A 97 12.65 -9.23 3.42
CA HIS A 97 11.66 -8.16 3.52
C HIS A 97 10.28 -8.68 3.98
N PHE A 98 9.86 -9.86 3.54
CA PHE A 98 8.65 -10.50 4.05
C PHE A 98 8.72 -10.81 5.56
N ASN A 99 9.88 -11.30 6.03
CA ASN A 99 10.11 -11.51 7.46
C ASN A 99 10.06 -10.20 8.26
N LYS A 100 10.61 -9.11 7.70
CA LYS A 100 10.48 -7.77 8.29
C LYS A 100 9.03 -7.31 8.33
N ALA A 101 8.26 -7.50 7.26
CA ALA A 101 6.84 -7.20 7.21
C ALA A 101 6.05 -7.99 8.27
N THR A 102 6.38 -9.27 8.47
CA THR A 102 5.77 -10.10 9.53
C THR A 102 6.00 -9.53 10.93
N LYS A 103 7.19 -9.00 11.22
CA LYS A 103 7.48 -8.33 12.50
C LYS A 103 6.67 -7.05 12.65
N LEU A 104 6.63 -6.22 11.60
CA LEU A 104 5.85 -4.97 11.58
C LEU A 104 4.35 -5.22 11.72
N CYS A 105 3.83 -6.34 11.18
CA CYS A 105 2.43 -6.71 11.32
C CYS A 105 2.09 -7.01 12.79
N ARG A 106 2.98 -7.70 13.51
CA ARG A 106 2.82 -7.96 14.95
C ARG A 106 2.90 -6.67 15.78
N GLU A 107 3.81 -5.77 15.41
CA GLU A 107 3.92 -4.44 16.03
C GLU A 107 2.65 -3.61 15.80
N TYR A 108 2.13 -3.60 14.57
CA TYR A 108 0.89 -2.91 14.24
C TYR A 108 -0.29 -3.41 15.11
N SER A 109 -0.43 -4.73 15.24
CA SER A 109 -1.50 -5.34 16.05
C SER A 109 -1.36 -5.11 17.55
N SER A 110 -0.14 -4.87 18.05
CA SER A 110 0.11 -4.63 19.48
C SER A 110 -0.12 -3.17 19.90
N ILE A 111 -0.12 -2.23 18.95
CA ILE A 111 -0.40 -0.82 19.21
C ILE A 111 -1.90 -0.66 19.50
N LYS A 112 -2.22 -0.37 20.76
CA LYS A 112 -3.56 0.04 21.17
C LYS A 112 -3.80 1.46 20.72
N ASP A 113 -4.73 1.64 19.79
CA ASP A 113 -5.23 2.96 19.44
C ASP A 113 -6.51 3.23 20.24
N HIS A 114 -6.52 4.30 21.02
CA HIS A 114 -7.68 4.70 21.80
C HIS A 114 -8.82 5.28 20.94
N ARG A 115 -8.56 5.59 19.65
CA ARG A 115 -9.54 6.27 18.77
C ARG A 115 -10.17 5.37 17.71
N SER A 116 -9.64 4.18 17.46
CA SER A 116 -10.14 3.28 16.42
C SER A 116 -10.40 1.89 17.01
N GLY A 117 -11.67 1.53 17.16
CA GLY A 117 -12.14 0.33 17.85
C GLY A 117 -11.83 -1.00 17.16
N LEU A 118 -11.26 -0.98 15.94
CA LEU A 118 -10.85 -2.18 15.22
C LEU A 118 -9.35 -2.13 14.88
N ASN A 119 -8.61 -3.12 15.37
CA ASN A 119 -7.29 -3.42 14.85
C ASN A 119 -7.45 -4.29 13.59
N ALA A 120 -7.04 -3.77 12.44
CA ALA A 120 -7.01 -4.54 11.21
C ALA A 120 -6.04 -5.72 11.36
N LYS A 121 -6.49 -6.93 11.04
CA LYS A 121 -5.68 -8.14 11.06
C LYS A 121 -4.99 -8.34 9.71
N ILE A 122 -3.96 -7.55 9.47
CA ILE A 122 -3.30 -7.47 8.16
C ILE A 122 -2.67 -8.82 7.75
N ASP A 123 -2.31 -9.66 8.73
CA ASP A 123 -1.82 -11.02 8.55
C ASP A 123 -2.89 -12.00 8.02
N GLU A 124 -4.17 -11.73 8.27
CA GLU A 124 -5.29 -12.51 7.73
C GLU A 124 -5.63 -12.07 6.29
N HIS A 125 -5.19 -10.89 5.85
CA HIS A 125 -5.51 -10.39 4.52
C HIS A 125 -4.81 -11.21 3.43
N GLN A 126 -5.55 -11.50 2.35
CA GLN A 126 -5.10 -12.34 1.24
C GLN A 126 -3.77 -11.88 0.62
N PHE A 127 -3.60 -10.56 0.43
CA PHE A 127 -2.36 -10.01 -0.15
C PHE A 127 -1.13 -10.35 0.69
N PHE A 128 -1.26 -10.40 2.02
CA PHE A 128 -0.15 -10.73 2.92
C PHE A 128 0.11 -12.25 2.93
N ARG A 129 -0.97 -13.05 2.98
CA ARG A 129 -0.90 -14.52 2.96
C ARG A 129 -0.30 -15.07 1.66
N ASN A 130 -0.53 -14.41 0.53
CA ASN A 130 -0.11 -14.86 -0.80
C ASN A 130 1.39 -14.70 -1.07
N ILE A 131 2.07 -13.74 -0.43
CA ILE A 131 3.49 -13.44 -0.72
C ILE A 131 4.38 -14.62 -0.38
N ARG A 132 4.22 -15.21 0.81
CA ARG A 132 5.11 -16.30 1.26
C ARG A 132 5.07 -17.51 0.31
N PRO A 133 3.90 -18.09 -0.02
CA PRO A 133 3.83 -19.16 -1.01
C PRO A 133 4.40 -18.75 -2.37
N LEU A 134 4.18 -17.52 -2.81
CA LEU A 134 4.68 -17.01 -4.08
C LEU A 134 6.23 -16.99 -4.11
N VAL A 135 6.85 -16.38 -3.09
CA VAL A 135 8.31 -16.29 -2.97
C VAL A 135 8.94 -17.68 -2.86
N THR A 136 8.38 -18.55 -2.02
CA THR A 136 8.88 -19.92 -1.86
C THR A 136 8.81 -20.70 -3.17
N ARG A 137 7.68 -20.65 -3.88
CA ARG A 137 7.50 -21.35 -5.17
C ARG A 137 8.51 -20.89 -6.23
N ILE A 138 8.72 -19.58 -6.36
CA ILE A 138 9.65 -19.02 -7.35
C ILE A 138 11.10 -19.31 -6.94
N LYS A 139 11.43 -19.21 -5.65
CA LYS A 139 12.76 -19.54 -5.14
C LYS A 139 13.13 -20.99 -5.40
N GLU A 140 12.26 -21.93 -5.04
CA GLU A 140 12.49 -23.35 -5.30
C GLU A 140 12.62 -23.65 -6.80
N LYS A 141 11.87 -22.93 -7.65
CA LYS A 141 12.02 -23.02 -9.11
C LYS A 141 13.44 -22.59 -9.54
N CYS A 142 13.89 -21.42 -9.10
CA CYS A 142 15.23 -20.92 -9.41
C CYS A 142 16.33 -21.85 -8.88
N GLU A 143 16.19 -22.37 -7.66
CA GLU A 143 17.18 -23.29 -7.07
C GLU A 143 17.26 -24.61 -7.85
N ARG A 144 16.13 -25.16 -8.29
CA ARG A 144 16.11 -26.34 -9.17
C ARG A 144 16.76 -26.05 -10.52
N GLU A 145 16.36 -24.98 -11.19
CA GLU A 145 16.92 -24.64 -12.50
C GLU A 145 18.43 -24.35 -12.41
N ASN A 146 18.88 -23.66 -11.36
CA ASN A 146 20.30 -23.45 -11.15
C ASN A 146 21.04 -24.75 -10.83
N GLY A 147 20.43 -25.64 -10.05
CA GLY A 147 21.03 -26.93 -9.66
C GLY A 147 21.12 -27.95 -10.79
N PHE A 148 20.24 -27.88 -11.80
CA PHE A 148 20.18 -28.86 -12.90
C PHE A 148 20.64 -28.32 -14.25
N ILE A 149 20.54 -27.01 -14.49
CA ILE A 149 20.73 -26.41 -15.82
C ILE A 149 21.88 -25.40 -15.80
N PHE A 150 21.77 -24.35 -14.99
CA PHE A 150 22.63 -23.18 -15.14
C PHE A 150 23.95 -23.25 -14.37
N HIS A 151 23.95 -23.87 -13.19
CA HIS A 151 25.11 -23.95 -12.28
C HIS A 151 25.80 -22.61 -12.03
N GLN A 152 25.04 -21.51 -12.05
CA GLN A 152 25.56 -20.18 -11.83
C GLN A 152 25.85 -19.94 -10.36
N LYS A 153 26.93 -19.21 -10.08
CA LYS A 153 27.23 -18.77 -8.72
C LYS A 153 26.17 -17.76 -8.27
N VAL A 154 25.61 -17.96 -7.08
CA VAL A 154 24.76 -16.96 -6.44
C VAL A 154 25.63 -15.76 -6.06
N VAL A 155 25.26 -14.58 -6.54
CA VAL A 155 25.97 -13.33 -6.25
C VAL A 155 25.73 -12.89 -4.80
N ASP A 156 26.73 -12.32 -4.15
CA ASP A 156 26.60 -11.82 -2.77
C ASP A 156 25.77 -10.52 -2.72
N ASP A 157 25.98 -9.66 -3.71
CA ASP A 157 25.28 -8.38 -3.84
C ASP A 157 23.89 -8.57 -4.45
N CYS A 158 22.89 -7.91 -3.85
CA CYS A 158 21.52 -7.98 -4.33
C CYS A 158 21.36 -7.13 -5.61
N PRO A 159 20.72 -7.68 -6.67
CA PRO A 159 20.46 -6.91 -7.88
C PRO A 159 19.57 -5.71 -7.58
N MET A 160 19.82 -4.59 -8.27
CA MET A 160 19.09 -3.34 -8.04
C MET A 160 17.66 -3.41 -8.59
N LEU A 161 16.70 -2.86 -7.84
CA LEU A 161 15.33 -2.69 -8.32
C LEU A 161 15.27 -1.59 -9.37
N GLU A 162 14.66 -1.89 -10.51
CA GLU A 162 14.40 -0.89 -11.55
C GLU A 162 13.27 0.06 -11.11
N SER A 163 13.44 1.35 -11.37
CA SER A 163 12.49 2.41 -10.96
C SER A 163 11.55 2.85 -12.10
N LYS A 164 11.76 2.38 -13.33
CA LYS A 164 11.04 2.86 -14.51
C LYS A 164 9.90 1.93 -14.91
N ALA A 165 8.77 2.03 -14.20
CA ALA A 165 7.52 1.47 -14.71
C ALA A 165 7.08 2.26 -15.95
N THR A 166 6.97 1.58 -17.10
CA THR A 166 6.61 2.22 -18.38
C THR A 166 5.11 2.50 -18.51
N HIS A 167 4.27 1.77 -17.77
CA HIS A 167 2.81 1.82 -17.83
C HIS A 167 2.21 1.55 -16.45
N GLY A 168 0.95 1.94 -16.24
CA GLY A 168 0.19 1.61 -15.03
C GLY A 168 0.54 2.44 -13.79
N LEU A 169 1.27 3.55 -13.94
CA LEU A 169 1.50 4.48 -12.84
C LEU A 169 0.24 5.29 -12.55
N VAL A 170 -0.20 5.26 -11.30
CA VAL A 170 -1.35 6.04 -10.83
C VAL A 170 -0.94 7.50 -10.63
N ALA A 171 -1.76 8.43 -11.10
CA ALA A 171 -1.64 9.86 -10.85
C ALA A 171 -2.91 10.40 -10.18
N PRO A 172 -2.81 11.46 -9.36
CA PRO A 172 -3.98 12.15 -8.83
C PRO A 172 -4.86 12.71 -9.96
N GLU A 173 -6.18 12.55 -9.83
CA GLU A 173 -7.14 13.21 -10.71
C GLU A 173 -7.33 14.67 -10.29
N GLU A 174 -7.42 15.58 -11.25
CA GLU A 174 -7.69 16.99 -10.98
C GLU A 174 -9.11 17.16 -10.44
N PHE A 175 -9.23 17.79 -9.27
CA PHE A 175 -10.52 18.09 -8.65
C PHE A 175 -10.85 19.59 -8.78
N PRO A 176 -11.71 20.00 -9.73
CA PRO A 176 -12.18 21.38 -9.81
C PRO A 176 -13.32 21.61 -8.80
N LEU A 177 -13.27 22.73 -8.08
CA LEU A 177 -14.40 23.17 -7.27
C LEU A 177 -15.58 23.57 -8.18
N PRO A 178 -16.83 23.27 -7.80
CA PRO A 178 -17.98 23.73 -8.55
C PRO A 178 -18.02 25.27 -8.57
N PRO A 179 -18.57 25.89 -9.63
CA PRO A 179 -18.76 27.33 -9.66
C PRO A 179 -19.66 27.76 -8.50
N LEU A 180 -19.43 28.98 -8.00
CA LEU A 180 -20.21 29.52 -6.89
C LEU A 180 -21.71 29.50 -7.24
N HIS A 181 -22.52 29.07 -6.28
CA HIS A 181 -23.97 28.96 -6.50
C HIS A 181 -24.56 30.33 -6.83
N LYS A 182 -25.53 30.40 -7.75
CA LYS A 182 -26.15 31.65 -8.25
C LYS A 182 -26.78 32.53 -7.16
N LEU A 183 -27.08 31.96 -6.00
CA LEU A 183 -27.62 32.66 -4.83
C LEU A 183 -26.58 33.53 -4.11
N TRP A 184 -25.29 33.27 -4.33
CA TRP A 184 -24.22 34.15 -3.86
C TRP A 184 -24.08 35.33 -4.80
N THR A 185 -25.00 36.29 -4.66
CA THR A 185 -24.96 37.59 -5.34
C THR A 185 -24.29 38.64 -4.47
N SER A 186 -23.94 39.78 -5.06
CA SER A 186 -23.40 40.92 -4.31
C SER A 186 -24.37 41.38 -3.22
N ASP A 187 -25.67 41.40 -3.51
CA ASP A 187 -26.71 41.79 -2.55
C ASP A 187 -26.78 40.80 -1.37
N ALA A 188 -26.69 39.49 -1.64
CA ALA A 188 -26.60 38.48 -0.60
C ALA A 188 -25.36 38.69 0.26
N TYR A 189 -24.22 39.03 -0.34
CA TYR A 189 -22.97 39.32 0.38
C TYR A 189 -23.08 40.57 1.28
N PHE A 190 -23.71 41.64 0.79
CA PHE A 190 -23.93 42.87 1.56
C PHE A 190 -24.99 42.74 2.66
N ALA A 191 -25.87 41.75 2.57
CA ALA A 191 -26.85 41.44 3.60
C ALA A 191 -26.24 40.75 4.84
N PHE A 192 -25.00 40.25 4.77
CA PHE A 192 -24.28 39.75 5.94
C PHE A 192 -23.84 40.94 6.82
N ASP A 193 -24.59 41.22 7.88
CA ASP A 193 -24.18 42.19 8.89
C ASP A 193 -23.11 41.60 9.81
N ILE A 194 -21.84 41.89 9.48
CA ILE A 194 -20.66 41.43 10.25
C ILE A 194 -20.60 42.12 11.64
N LYS A 195 -21.46 43.12 11.91
CA LYS A 195 -21.56 43.78 13.23
C LYS A 195 -22.52 43.07 14.20
N VAL A 196 -23.10 41.92 13.82
CA VAL A 196 -23.85 41.10 14.77
C VAL A 196 -22.89 40.59 15.85
N ASP A 197 -23.07 41.14 17.05
CA ASP A 197 -22.39 40.76 18.28
C ASP A 197 -22.49 39.24 18.49
N GLN A 198 -21.36 38.53 18.36
CA GLN A 198 -21.28 37.07 18.53
C GLN A 198 -21.74 36.61 19.92
N THR A 199 -21.93 37.52 20.87
CA THR A 199 -22.48 37.23 22.20
C THR A 199 -23.99 36.94 22.22
N LYS A 200 -24.73 37.26 21.15
CA LYS A 200 -26.19 37.02 21.04
C LYS A 200 -26.59 35.83 20.18
N VAL A 201 -25.64 35.11 19.58
CA VAL A 201 -25.95 33.82 18.96
C VAL A 201 -26.25 32.85 20.09
N SER A 202 -27.54 32.59 20.31
CA SER A 202 -28.00 31.50 21.17
C SER A 202 -27.21 30.26 20.80
N LYS A 203 -26.43 29.74 21.76
CA LYS A 203 -25.85 28.41 21.71
C LYS A 203 -26.99 27.40 21.68
N GLU A 204 -27.65 27.26 20.54
CA GLU A 204 -28.35 26.02 20.24
C GLU A 204 -27.28 24.95 20.28
N LYS A 205 -27.40 24.09 21.29
CA LYS A 205 -26.52 22.93 21.42
C LYS A 205 -26.62 22.18 20.11
N GLU A 206 -25.53 22.12 19.36
CA GLU A 206 -25.40 21.20 18.24
C GLU A 206 -25.86 19.82 18.77
N PRO A 207 -26.86 19.19 18.13
CA PRO A 207 -27.28 17.86 18.54
C PRO A 207 -26.06 16.96 18.50
N GLN A 208 -25.80 16.24 19.60
CA GLN A 208 -24.70 15.28 19.65
C GLN A 208 -24.87 14.31 18.48
N ILE A 209 -23.93 14.37 17.54
CA ILE A 209 -23.89 13.43 16.42
C ILE A 209 -23.65 12.06 17.05
N GLU A 210 -24.68 11.21 17.03
CA GLU A 210 -24.56 9.84 17.52
C GLU A 210 -23.49 9.12 16.71
N GLU A 211 -22.51 8.58 17.41
CA GLU A 211 -21.41 7.83 16.82
C GLU A 211 -21.99 6.60 16.10
N ILE A 212 -21.97 6.62 14.77
CA ILE A 212 -22.44 5.51 13.95
C ILE A 212 -21.48 4.36 14.17
N LYS A 213 -21.89 3.38 14.97
CA LYS A 213 -21.15 2.12 15.13
C LYS A 213 -21.16 1.38 13.80
N GLU A 214 -20.02 1.38 13.13
CA GLU A 214 -19.82 0.61 11.91
C GLU A 214 -20.22 -0.85 12.17
N LYS A 215 -21.05 -1.42 11.28
CA LYS A 215 -21.39 -2.82 11.36
C LYS A 215 -20.11 -3.63 11.17
N PRO A 216 -19.85 -4.65 12.00
CA PRO A 216 -18.69 -5.51 11.81
C PRO A 216 -18.75 -6.08 10.39
N ILE A 217 -17.67 -5.89 9.64
CA ILE A 217 -17.47 -6.50 8.34
C ILE A 217 -17.46 -8.02 8.60
N GLY A 218 -18.55 -8.69 8.27
CA GLY A 218 -18.61 -10.14 8.31
C GLY A 218 -17.51 -10.69 7.40
N ASN A 219 -16.83 -11.76 7.82
CA ASN A 219 -15.85 -12.46 7.01
C ASN A 219 -16.50 -12.82 5.67
N SER A 220 -16.25 -11.98 4.67
CA SER A 220 -16.52 -12.31 3.28
C SER A 220 -15.56 -13.45 2.98
N GLY A 221 -16.09 -14.65 2.74
CA GLY A 221 -15.27 -15.83 2.52
C GLY A 221 -14.16 -15.56 1.51
N ASP A 222 -12.99 -16.16 1.75
CA ASP A 222 -11.79 -15.98 0.91
C ASP A 222 -12.18 -16.07 -0.57
N GLN A 223 -11.94 -14.98 -1.30
CA GLN A 223 -12.28 -14.90 -2.71
C GLN A 223 -11.43 -15.92 -3.49
N LYS A 224 -12.03 -16.62 -4.45
CA LYS A 224 -11.33 -17.63 -5.27
C LYS A 224 -10.40 -17.03 -6.33
N ASN A 225 -10.31 -15.70 -6.44
CA ASN A 225 -9.39 -15.04 -7.36
C ASN A 225 -7.99 -14.92 -6.76
N LEU A 226 -6.96 -14.89 -7.60
CA LEU A 226 -5.55 -14.80 -7.16
C LEU A 226 -5.24 -13.47 -6.45
N SER A 227 -6.03 -12.43 -6.70
CA SER A 227 -5.81 -11.06 -6.21
C SER A 227 -6.51 -10.72 -4.89
N GLY A 228 -7.61 -11.41 -4.53
CA GLY A 228 -8.40 -11.10 -3.33
C GLY A 228 -9.15 -9.76 -3.37
N CYS A 229 -9.25 -9.10 -4.54
CA CYS A 229 -9.98 -7.83 -4.70
C CYS A 229 -11.16 -7.99 -5.67
N THR A 230 -12.31 -7.40 -5.32
CA THR A 230 -13.46 -7.18 -6.21
C THR A 230 -13.59 -5.69 -6.51
N ILE A 231 -13.61 -5.33 -7.79
CA ILE A 231 -14.09 -4.03 -8.25
C ILE A 231 -15.59 -4.23 -8.53
N ASN A 232 -16.44 -3.61 -7.72
CA ASN A 232 -17.86 -3.44 -8.09
C ASN A 232 -17.98 -2.28 -9.07
#